data_AF-A0A3L7QPU9-F1
#
_entry.id   AF-A0A3L7QPU9-F1
#
_cell.length_a   1.000
_cell.length_b   1.000
_cell.length_c   1.000
_cell.angle_alpha   90.00
_cell.angle_beta   90.00
_cell.angle_gamma   90.00
#
_symmetry.space_group_name_H-M   'P 1'
#
loop_
_entity.id
_entity.type
_entity.pdbx_description
1 polymer ?
#
loop_
_entity_poly.entity_id
_entity_poly.type
_entity_poly.pdbx_seq_one_letter_code
_entity_poly.pdbx_strand_id
1 'polypeptide(L)'
;MNKQKGEKKTPAYLTNIVRMLIDAQLKGQACDFDPRELTTFTQNGIPVQTLARWIDGAFPSTVNPLAVWEIKEYYHTTSFGSRVADGVYETLLDGMELQNLRHEFGIKCRHYLIVDAKYTWWECGRSYLCRIIDMLHMGYVDEVLFGREVVTRLPELVKEWQQDA
;
A
#
# COMPACT_ATOMS: atom_id res chain seq x y z
N MET A 1 2.69 -17.23 0.37
CA MET A 1 3.19 -17.48 1.74
C MET A 1 3.76 -16.19 2.29
N ASN A 2 3.71 -15.97 3.61
CA ASN A 2 4.32 -14.81 4.24
C ASN A 2 5.86 -14.83 4.14
N LYS A 3 6.51 -13.72 4.50
CA LYS A 3 7.97 -13.54 4.43
C LYS A 3 8.75 -14.31 5.54
N GLN A 4 8.07 -15.11 6.37
CA GLN A 4 8.66 -15.82 7.51
C GLN A 4 9.20 -17.21 7.10
N LYS A 5 10.03 -17.80 7.97
CA LYS A 5 10.65 -19.13 7.77
C LYS A 5 10.24 -20.11 8.87
N GLY A 6 10.44 -21.41 8.62
CA GLY A 6 10.16 -22.47 9.59
C GLY A 6 8.68 -22.53 9.99
N GLU A 7 8.41 -22.78 11.27
CA GLU A 7 7.04 -22.90 11.81
C GLU A 7 6.20 -21.63 11.68
N LYS A 8 6.85 -20.46 11.54
CA LYS A 8 6.18 -19.17 11.33
C LYS A 8 5.79 -18.92 9.88
N LYS A 9 6.17 -19.83 8.96
CA LYS A 9 5.84 -19.74 7.54
C LYS A 9 4.39 -20.15 7.34
N THR A 10 3.51 -19.15 7.21
CA THR A 10 2.07 -19.35 7.02
C THR A 10 1.62 -18.71 5.70
N PRO A 11 0.37 -18.93 5.25
CA PRO A 11 -0.22 -18.06 4.25
C PRO A 11 -0.05 -16.58 4.64
N ALA A 12 0.12 -15.71 3.63
CA ALA A 12 0.10 -14.26 3.82
C ALA A 12 -1.37 -13.84 3.90
N TYR A 13 -1.97 -14.00 5.08
CA TYR A 13 -3.41 -13.88 5.25
C TYR A 13 -3.93 -12.50 4.85
N LEU A 14 -3.31 -11.42 5.32
CA LEU A 14 -3.70 -10.06 5.01
C LEU A 14 -3.55 -9.79 3.51
N THR A 15 -2.40 -10.15 2.93
CA THR A 15 -2.16 -10.00 1.49
C THR A 15 -3.22 -10.74 0.67
N ASN A 16 -3.56 -11.98 1.05
CA ASN A 16 -4.58 -12.75 0.35
C ASN A 16 -5.97 -12.14 0.52
N ILE A 17 -6.33 -11.63 1.71
CA ILE A 17 -7.61 -10.94 1.95
C ILE A 17 -7.71 -9.70 1.05
N VAL A 18 -6.69 -8.85 1.05
CA VAL A 18 -6.63 -7.63 0.22
C VAL A 18 -6.82 -7.98 -1.25
N ARG A 19 -6.06 -8.96 -1.76
CA ARG A 19 -6.16 -9.42 -3.17
C ARG A 19 -7.56 -9.90 -3.51
N MET A 20 -8.15 -10.78 -2.69
CA MET A 20 -9.50 -11.30 -2.93
C MET A 20 -10.55 -10.19 -2.93
N LEU A 21 -10.45 -9.21 -2.03
CA LEU A 21 -11.40 -8.11 -1.95
C LEU A 21 -11.30 -7.19 -3.18
N ILE A 22 -10.09 -6.84 -3.60
CA ILE A 22 -9.87 -6.05 -4.81
C ILE A 22 -10.35 -6.80 -6.05
N ASP A 23 -9.92 -8.04 -6.25
CA ASP A 23 -10.31 -8.88 -7.40
C ASP A 23 -11.84 -9.02 -7.53
N ALA A 24 -12.52 -9.25 -6.40
CA ALA A 24 -13.99 -9.35 -6.36
C ALA A 24 -14.69 -8.05 -6.81
N GLN A 25 -14.09 -6.87 -6.57
CA GLN A 25 -14.65 -5.60 -7.03
C GLN A 25 -14.25 -5.27 -8.48
N LEU A 26 -13.05 -5.67 -8.91
CA LEU A 26 -12.55 -5.37 -10.24
C LEU A 26 -13.23 -6.14 -11.35
N LYS A 27 -13.85 -7.29 -11.06
CA LYS A 27 -14.67 -8.08 -12.01
C LYS A 27 -13.95 -8.35 -13.34
N GLY A 28 -12.66 -8.66 -13.28
CA GLY A 28 -11.83 -8.99 -14.44
C GLY A 28 -11.11 -7.80 -15.09
N GLN A 29 -11.15 -6.61 -14.52
CA GLN A 29 -10.26 -5.51 -14.92
C GLN A 29 -8.79 -5.82 -14.57
N ALA A 30 -7.86 -5.22 -15.32
CA ALA A 30 -6.44 -5.39 -15.11
C ALA A 30 -6.00 -4.82 -13.76
N CYS A 31 -5.08 -5.52 -13.09
CA CYS A 31 -4.53 -5.15 -11.79
C CYS A 31 -3.24 -5.92 -11.52
N ASP A 32 -2.22 -5.24 -11.04
CA ASP A 32 -0.95 -5.87 -10.65
C ASP A 32 -0.91 -6.10 -9.13
N PHE A 33 -1.08 -7.36 -8.72
CA PHE A 33 -1.13 -7.74 -7.30
C PHE A 33 0.23 -8.10 -6.67
N ASP A 34 1.28 -8.21 -7.48
CA ASP A 34 2.69 -8.47 -7.11
C ASP A 34 3.58 -7.99 -8.26
N PRO A 35 3.64 -6.68 -8.52
CA PRO A 35 4.19 -6.14 -9.76
C PRO A 35 5.68 -6.49 -9.96
N ARG A 36 6.47 -6.46 -8.88
CA ARG A 36 7.94 -6.72 -8.90
C ARG A 36 8.70 -5.89 -9.94
N GLU A 37 8.18 -4.70 -10.20
CA GLU A 37 8.78 -3.69 -11.05
C GLU A 37 8.47 -2.30 -10.49
N LEU A 38 9.21 -1.30 -10.94
CA LEU A 38 9.07 0.06 -10.44
C LEU A 38 7.85 0.73 -11.08
N THR A 39 7.05 1.38 -10.25
CA THR A 39 5.93 2.18 -10.72
C THR A 39 6.45 3.39 -11.48
N THR A 40 5.98 3.56 -12.72
CA THR A 40 6.47 4.61 -13.63
C THR A 40 5.30 5.43 -14.16
N PHE A 41 5.44 6.75 -14.06
CA PHE A 41 4.50 7.72 -14.59
C PHE A 41 5.05 8.29 -15.88
N THR A 42 4.20 8.39 -16.89
CA THR A 42 4.52 8.91 -18.22
C THR A 42 3.53 10.01 -18.62
N GLN A 43 3.99 10.99 -19.37
CA GLN A 43 3.16 12.02 -19.99
C GLN A 43 3.51 12.09 -21.47
N ASN A 44 2.51 12.01 -22.35
CA ASN A 44 2.71 11.95 -23.80
C ASN A 44 3.68 10.84 -24.25
N GLY A 45 3.67 9.70 -23.55
CA GLY A 45 4.53 8.54 -23.84
C GLY A 45 5.97 8.67 -23.35
N ILE A 46 6.32 9.75 -22.63
CA ILE A 46 7.66 9.97 -22.07
C ILE A 46 7.61 9.78 -20.55
N PRO A 47 8.52 8.99 -19.94
CA PRO A 47 8.62 8.87 -18.49
C PRO A 47 8.94 10.23 -17.84
N VAL A 48 8.14 10.60 -16.83
CA VAL A 48 8.32 11.83 -16.04
C VAL A 48 8.83 11.53 -14.63
N GLN A 49 8.45 10.38 -14.06
CA GLN A 49 8.92 9.94 -12.75
C GLN A 49 8.79 8.43 -12.61
N THR A 50 9.72 7.82 -11.89
CA THR A 50 9.65 6.41 -11.47
C THR A 50 9.87 6.37 -9.96
N LEU A 51 9.02 5.66 -9.23
CA LEU A 51 9.18 5.50 -7.79
C LEU A 51 10.47 4.74 -7.48
N ALA A 52 11.11 5.05 -6.35
CA ALA A 52 12.39 4.45 -5.98
C ALA A 52 12.29 2.95 -5.60
N ARG A 53 11.07 2.46 -5.33
CA ARG A 53 10.82 1.08 -4.89
C ARG A 53 9.61 0.44 -5.54
N TRP A 54 9.57 -0.89 -5.43
CA TRP A 54 8.39 -1.66 -5.76
C TRP A 54 7.36 -1.50 -4.67
N ILE A 55 6.11 -1.52 -5.11
CA ILE A 55 4.93 -1.50 -4.27
C ILE A 55 4.28 -2.89 -4.24
N ASP A 56 3.49 -3.17 -3.22
CA ASP A 56 2.81 -4.46 -3.06
C ASP A 56 1.66 -4.65 -4.07
N GLY A 57 1.10 -3.57 -4.63
CA GLY A 57 0.23 -3.66 -5.80
C GLY A 57 -0.22 -2.33 -6.40
N ALA A 58 -0.66 -2.40 -7.65
CA ALA A 58 -1.01 -1.25 -8.49
C ALA A 58 -2.27 -1.52 -9.33
N PHE A 59 -3.08 -0.49 -9.52
CA PHE A 59 -4.26 -0.54 -10.38
C PHE A 59 -4.25 0.64 -11.38
N PRO A 60 -4.51 0.40 -12.68
CA PRO A 60 -4.68 -0.91 -13.33
C PRO A 60 -3.35 -1.63 -13.61
N SER A 61 -2.24 -0.90 -13.64
CA SER A 61 -0.90 -1.45 -13.81
C SER A 61 0.16 -0.58 -13.15
N THR A 62 1.42 -1.01 -13.18
CA THR A 62 2.58 -0.22 -12.72
C THR A 62 2.93 1.00 -13.57
N VAL A 63 2.37 1.12 -14.78
CA VAL A 63 2.58 2.28 -15.65
C VAL A 63 1.34 3.17 -15.63
N ASN A 64 1.49 4.38 -15.09
CA ASN A 64 0.38 5.30 -14.82
C ASN A 64 -0.75 4.68 -13.97
N PRO A 65 -0.46 4.13 -12.78
CA PRO A 65 -1.53 3.67 -11.89
C PRO A 65 -2.43 4.83 -11.44
N LEU A 66 -3.71 4.50 -11.27
CA LEU A 66 -4.69 5.33 -10.56
C LEU A 66 -4.59 5.14 -9.04
N ALA A 67 -4.19 3.94 -8.62
CA ALA A 67 -4.04 3.57 -7.22
C ALA A 67 -2.87 2.62 -7.00
N VAL A 68 -2.19 2.80 -5.86
CA VAL A 68 -1.09 1.95 -5.38
C VAL A 68 -1.28 1.65 -3.89
N TRP A 69 -0.83 0.48 -3.44
CA TRP A 69 -0.95 0.11 -2.04
C TRP A 69 0.22 -0.70 -1.50
N GLU A 70 0.45 -0.55 -0.20
CA GLU A 70 1.42 -1.28 0.61
C GLU A 70 0.72 -2.14 1.67
N ILE A 71 1.22 -3.34 1.93
CA ILE A 71 0.65 -4.29 2.87
C ILE A 71 1.68 -4.65 3.95
N LYS A 72 1.43 -4.21 5.18
CA LYS A 72 2.31 -4.48 6.32
C LYS A 72 1.67 -5.52 7.26
N GLU A 73 2.07 -6.78 7.05
CA GLU A 73 1.62 -7.96 7.81
C GLU A 73 2.70 -8.47 8.81
N TYR A 74 2.38 -8.50 10.12
CA TYR A 74 3.35 -8.88 11.16
C TYR A 74 2.82 -9.86 12.24
N TYR A 75 1.95 -10.82 11.88
CA TYR A 75 1.24 -11.68 12.86
C TYR A 75 2.12 -12.54 13.79
N HIS A 76 3.33 -12.90 13.38
CA HIS A 76 4.23 -13.78 14.16
C HIS A 76 5.44 -13.04 14.75
N THR A 77 5.40 -11.71 14.70
CA THR A 77 6.45 -10.84 15.19
C THR A 77 6.36 -10.72 16.71
N THR A 78 7.47 -10.97 17.40
CA THR A 78 7.53 -10.97 18.88
C THR A 78 8.21 -9.72 19.44
N SER A 79 8.72 -8.84 18.59
CA SER A 79 9.35 -7.58 18.99
C SER A 79 9.14 -6.51 17.93
N PHE A 80 9.11 -5.25 18.35
CA PHE A 80 9.21 -4.14 17.40
C PHE A 80 10.67 -3.98 16.99
N GLY A 81 10.96 -4.13 15.70
CA GLY A 81 12.31 -4.08 15.16
C GLY A 81 12.38 -3.25 13.89
N SER A 82 13.60 -3.10 13.35
CA SER A 82 13.88 -2.28 12.17
C SER A 82 12.91 -2.55 11.02
N ARG A 83 12.61 -3.82 10.71
CA ARG A 83 11.68 -4.19 9.62
C ARG A 83 10.27 -3.59 9.72
N VAL A 84 9.77 -3.33 10.93
CA VAL A 84 8.45 -2.72 11.12
C VAL A 84 8.55 -1.21 10.94
N ALA A 85 9.63 -0.61 11.45
CA ALA A 85 9.95 0.80 11.23
C ALA A 85 10.18 1.11 9.75
N ASP A 86 10.93 0.25 9.05
CA ASP A 86 11.22 0.35 7.62
C ASP A 86 9.91 0.47 6.84
N GLY A 87 8.91 -0.37 7.14
CA GLY A 87 7.61 -0.29 6.47
C GLY A 87 6.93 1.08 6.58
N VAL A 88 7.13 1.81 7.67
CA VAL A 88 6.60 3.19 7.83
C VAL A 88 7.40 4.18 7.00
N TYR A 89 8.73 4.12 7.04
CA TYR A 89 9.58 5.05 6.29
C TYR A 89 9.55 4.80 4.78
N GLU A 90 9.37 3.55 4.35
CA GLU A 90 9.09 3.20 2.95
C GLU A 90 7.83 3.88 2.47
N THR A 91 6.72 3.72 3.21
CA THR A 91 5.44 4.37 2.88
C THR A 91 5.58 5.90 2.85
N LEU A 92 6.36 6.47 3.78
CA LEU A 92 6.61 7.90 3.82
C LEU A 92 7.33 8.38 2.56
N LEU A 93 8.36 7.64 2.12
CA LEU A 93 9.10 7.94 0.89
C LEU A 93 8.17 7.90 -0.32
N ASP A 94 7.39 6.82 -0.46
CA ASP A 94 6.46 6.64 -1.59
C ASP A 94 5.45 7.80 -1.65
N GLY A 95 4.91 8.20 -0.49
CA GLY A 95 4.02 9.35 -0.38
C GLY A 95 4.65 10.69 -0.74
N MET A 96 5.91 10.92 -0.36
CA MET A 96 6.66 12.11 -0.77
C MET A 96 6.89 12.14 -2.28
N GLU A 97 7.26 11.00 -2.88
CA GLU A 97 7.45 10.89 -4.33
C GLU A 97 6.14 11.16 -5.09
N LEU A 98 5.01 10.59 -4.64
CA LEU A 98 3.70 10.83 -5.25
C LEU A 98 3.20 12.27 -5.04
N GLN A 99 3.53 12.91 -3.91
CA GLN A 99 3.25 14.33 -3.71
C GLN A 99 4.04 15.20 -4.69
N ASN A 100 5.32 14.92 -4.90
CA ASN A 100 6.16 15.63 -5.87
C ASN A 100 5.60 15.46 -7.30
N LEU A 101 5.25 14.22 -7.68
CA LEU A 101 4.61 13.94 -8.97
C LEU A 101 3.37 14.80 -9.20
N ARG A 102 2.51 14.90 -8.18
CA ARG A 102 1.30 15.71 -8.22
C ARG A 102 1.62 17.20 -8.33
N HIS A 103 2.61 17.68 -7.60
CA HIS A 103 3.00 19.09 -7.60
C HIS A 103 3.66 19.52 -8.92
N GLU A 104 4.55 18.70 -9.46
CA GLU A 104 5.34 19.04 -10.66
C GLU A 104 4.62 18.75 -11.97
N PHE A 105 3.85 17.64 -12.03
CA PHE A 105 3.23 17.16 -13.28
C PHE A 105 1.71 17.17 -13.25
N GLY A 106 1.08 17.47 -12.10
CA GLY A 106 -0.38 17.45 -11.95
C GLY A 106 -0.99 16.04 -12.01
N ILE A 107 -0.17 14.99 -12.03
CA ILE A 107 -0.62 13.59 -12.08
C ILE A 107 -0.99 13.14 -10.67
N LYS A 108 -2.18 12.56 -10.52
CA LYS A 108 -2.67 12.01 -9.25
C LYS A 108 -2.62 10.49 -9.29
N CYS A 109 -2.16 9.89 -8.21
CA CYS A 109 -2.25 8.46 -7.94
C CYS A 109 -2.60 8.30 -6.47
N ARG A 110 -3.63 7.51 -6.18
CA ARG A 110 -4.08 7.27 -4.80
C ARG A 110 -3.11 6.32 -4.10
N HIS A 111 -2.76 6.60 -2.86
CA HIS A 111 -1.78 5.84 -2.09
C HIS A 111 -2.40 5.28 -0.80
N TYR A 112 -2.41 3.95 -0.68
CA TYR A 112 -3.02 3.26 0.46
C TYR A 112 -2.00 2.47 1.28
N LEU A 113 -2.14 2.54 2.59
CA LEU A 113 -1.40 1.68 3.51
C LEU A 113 -2.34 0.72 4.23
N ILE A 114 -2.10 -0.58 4.12
CA ILE A 114 -2.92 -1.62 4.74
C ILE A 114 -2.11 -2.33 5.82
N VAL A 115 -2.61 -2.30 7.06
CA VAL A 115 -1.83 -2.68 8.24
C VAL A 115 -2.61 -3.63 9.13
N ASP A 116 -1.96 -4.71 9.57
CA ASP A 116 -2.50 -5.59 10.60
C ASP A 116 -1.39 -6.19 11.48
N ALA A 117 -1.81 -6.86 12.57
CA ALA A 117 -1.04 -7.31 13.74
C ALA A 117 -1.09 -6.32 14.92
N LYS A 118 -2.24 -6.30 15.62
CA LYS A 118 -2.50 -5.47 16.81
C LYS A 118 -1.34 -5.44 17.81
N TYR A 119 -0.80 -6.60 18.20
CA TYR A 119 0.31 -6.68 19.14
C TYR A 119 1.51 -5.83 18.69
N THR A 120 1.95 -6.04 17.45
CA THR A 120 3.10 -5.33 16.87
C THR A 120 2.88 -3.82 16.87
N TRP A 121 1.71 -3.35 16.44
CA TRP A 121 1.47 -1.92 16.22
C TRP A 121 0.98 -1.17 17.46
N TRP A 122 0.02 -1.72 18.21
CA TRP A 122 -0.59 -1.05 19.36
C TRP A 122 0.23 -1.21 20.63
N GLU A 123 0.80 -2.40 20.88
CA GLU A 123 1.51 -2.66 22.12
C GLU A 123 2.98 -2.28 22.00
N CYS A 124 3.66 -2.71 20.94
CA CYS A 124 5.09 -2.49 20.78
C CYS A 124 5.42 -1.21 19.97
N GLY A 125 4.54 -0.80 19.06
CA GLY A 125 4.82 0.16 17.99
C GLY A 125 4.11 1.51 18.07
N ARG A 126 3.61 1.90 19.25
CA ARG A 126 2.69 3.05 19.38
C ARG A 126 3.22 4.35 18.78
N SER A 127 4.53 4.62 18.89
CA SER A 127 5.15 5.80 18.28
C SER A 127 5.07 5.80 16.76
N TYR A 128 5.15 4.63 16.12
CA TYR A 128 5.05 4.47 14.67
C TYR A 128 3.61 4.55 14.18
N LEU A 129 2.63 4.13 14.98
CA LEU A 129 1.23 4.47 14.71
C LEU A 129 1.02 5.98 14.63
N CYS A 130 1.61 6.77 15.54
CA CYS A 130 1.55 8.22 15.45
C CYS A 130 2.17 8.75 14.15
N ARG A 131 3.29 8.16 13.69
CA ARG A 131 3.89 8.53 12.39
C ARG A 131 2.96 8.23 11.21
N ILE A 132 2.22 7.12 11.25
CA ILE A 132 1.22 6.80 10.22
C ILE A 132 0.10 7.85 10.21
N ILE A 133 -0.37 8.27 11.38
CA ILE A 133 -1.34 9.37 11.49
C ILE A 133 -0.76 10.69 10.99
N ASP A 134 0.51 10.98 11.27
CA ASP A 134 1.19 12.16 10.72
C ASP A 134 1.20 12.10 9.17
N MET A 135 1.50 10.94 8.57
CA MET A 135 1.47 10.76 7.11
C MET A 135 0.09 10.99 6.49
N LEU A 136 -0.98 10.56 7.16
CA LEU A 136 -2.35 10.87 6.76
C LEU A 136 -2.60 12.39 6.74
N HIS A 137 -2.22 13.10 7.81
CA HIS A 137 -2.39 14.55 7.88
C HIS A 137 -1.53 15.33 6.88
N MET A 138 -0.34 14.82 6.56
CA MET A 138 0.55 15.39 5.54
C MET A 138 0.06 15.11 4.11
N GLY A 139 -0.91 14.21 3.93
CA GLY A 139 -1.39 13.79 2.61
C GLY A 139 -0.38 12.92 1.86
N TYR A 140 0.48 12.19 2.58
CA TYR A 140 1.41 11.22 1.99
C TYR A 140 0.75 9.86 1.76
N VAL A 141 -0.32 9.56 2.48
CA VAL A 141 -1.23 8.45 2.23
C VAL A 141 -2.64 9.01 2.19
N ASP A 142 -3.46 8.52 1.26
CA ASP A 142 -4.85 8.95 1.14
C ASP A 142 -5.73 8.24 2.18
N GLU A 143 -5.52 6.94 2.38
CA GLU A 143 -6.15 6.19 3.48
C GLU A 143 -5.21 5.13 4.07
N VAL A 144 -5.42 4.85 5.35
CA VAL A 144 -4.77 3.76 6.06
C VAL A 144 -5.85 2.83 6.61
N LEU A 145 -5.76 1.54 6.31
CA LEU A 145 -6.75 0.56 6.73
C LEU A 145 -6.19 -0.38 7.81
N PHE A 146 -6.90 -0.48 8.93
CA PHE A 146 -6.53 -1.38 10.03
C PHE A 146 -7.58 -2.48 10.25
N GLY A 147 -7.12 -3.73 10.29
CA GLY A 147 -7.93 -4.88 10.70
C GLY A 147 -9.28 -4.97 9.98
N ARG A 148 -10.39 -4.68 10.69
CA ARG A 148 -11.75 -4.76 10.13
C ARG A 148 -11.99 -3.79 8.97
N GLU A 149 -11.33 -2.63 8.99
CA GLU A 149 -11.47 -1.61 7.94
C GLU A 149 -11.05 -2.15 6.57
N VAL A 150 -10.10 -3.09 6.54
CA VAL A 150 -9.69 -3.77 5.30
C VAL A 150 -10.88 -4.46 4.64
N VAL A 151 -11.78 -5.07 5.42
CA VAL A 151 -12.93 -5.81 4.87
C VAL A 151 -14.10 -4.89 4.54
N THR A 152 -14.26 -3.79 5.26
CA THR A 152 -15.43 -2.91 5.10
C THR A 152 -15.18 -1.73 4.16
N ARG A 153 -13.98 -1.12 4.19
CA ARG A 153 -13.65 0.11 3.44
C ARG A 153 -12.95 -0.18 2.11
N LEU A 154 -12.04 -1.16 2.05
CA LEU A 154 -11.31 -1.46 0.81
C LEU A 154 -12.23 -1.74 -0.41
N PRO A 155 -13.34 -2.49 -0.28
CA PRO A 155 -14.23 -2.71 -1.42
C PRO A 155 -14.90 -1.43 -1.94
N GLU A 156 -15.09 -0.43 -1.09
CA GLU A 156 -15.63 0.87 -1.49
C GLU A 156 -14.58 1.69 -2.24
N LEU A 157 -13.35 1.71 -1.72
CA LEU A 157 -12.21 2.35 -2.39
C LEU A 157 -12.02 1.84 -3.81
N VAL A 158 -12.06 0.52 -4.00
CA VAL A 158 -11.88 -0.08 -5.32
C VAL A 158 -12.96 0.39 -6.31
N LYS A 159 -14.20 0.59 -5.85
CA LYS A 159 -15.26 1.15 -6.70
C LYS A 159 -14.99 2.62 -7.04
N GLU A 160 -14.41 3.38 -6.12
CA GLU A 160 -13.99 4.78 -6.37
C GLU A 160 -12.83 4.83 -7.39
N TRP A 161 -11.98 3.80 -7.48
CA TRP A 161 -10.93 3.70 -8.51
C TRP A 161 -11.51 3.56 -9.91
N GLN A 162 -12.57 2.75 -10.04
CA GLN A 162 -13.25 2.50 -11.30
C GLN A 162 -14.03 3.69 -11.83
N GLN A 163 -14.35 4.68 -11.00
CA GLN A 163 -15.03 5.92 -11.41
C GLN A 163 -14.06 6.93 -12.03
N ASP A 164 -12.78 6.84 -11.68
CA ASP A 164 -11.71 7.72 -12.13
C ASP A 164 -10.91 7.12 -13.32
N ALA A 165 -11.20 5.87 -13.70
CA ALA A 165 -10.58 5.14 -14.81
C ALA A 165 -11.32 5.37 -16.14
#